data_AF-A0A059VYH3-F1
#
_entry.id   AF-A0A059VYH3-F1
#
_cell.length_a   1.000
_cell.length_b   1.000
_cell.length_c   1.000
_cell.angle_alpha   90.00
_cell.angle_beta   90.00
_cell.angle_gamma   90.00
#
_symmetry.space_group_name_H-M   'P 1'
#
loop_
_entity.id
_entity.type
_entity.pdbx_description
1 polymer ?
#
loop_
_entity_poly.entity_id
_entity_poly.type
_entity_poly.pdbx_seq_one_letter_code
_entity_poly.pdbx_strand_id
1 'polypeptide(L)' 'MAVRDVTPLARKVRALVRAGEDRAARELLPDERPYPAPEAALARLR' A
#
# COMPACT_ATOMS: atom_id res chain seq x y z
N MET A 1 -13.03 9.12 14.67
CA MET A 1 -11.77 8.82 13.95
C MET A 1 -11.76 9.58 12.64
N ALA A 2 -10.64 10.20 12.27
CA ALA A 2 -10.47 10.87 10.99
C ALA A 2 -9.69 9.97 10.01
N VAL A 3 -9.99 10.08 8.73
CA VAL A 3 -9.21 9.43 7.67
C VAL A 3 -7.91 10.21 7.48
N ARG A 4 -6.78 9.50 7.38
CA ARG A 4 -5.50 10.10 7.01
C ARG A 4 -5.43 10.23 5.49
N ASP A 5 -5.19 11.44 4.99
CA ASP A 5 -4.92 11.63 3.56
C ASP A 5 -3.51 11.09 3.22
N VAL A 6 -3.49 10.06 2.37
CA VAL A 6 -2.27 9.42 1.84
C VAL A 6 -2.08 9.69 0.34
N THR A 7 -2.95 10.48 -0.28
CA THR A 7 -2.89 10.80 -1.71
C THR A 7 -1.56 11.45 -2.11
N PRO A 8 -0.98 12.39 -1.33
CA PRO A 8 0.31 12.97 -1.67
C PRO A 8 1.45 11.93 -1.68
N LEU A 9 1.41 10.96 -0.75
CA LEU A 9 2.40 9.88 -0.68
C LEU A 9 2.28 8.96 -1.91
N ALA A 10 1.06 8.55 -2.26
CA ALA A 10 0.79 7.71 -3.43
C ALA A 10 1.29 8.37 -4.73
N ARG A 11 1.12 9.69 -4.88
CA ARG A 11 1.65 10.45 -6.03
C ARG A 11 3.18 10.41 -6.11
N LYS A 12 3.89 10.54 -4.98
CA LYS A 12 5.35 10.47 -4.93
C LYS A 12 5.87 9.10 -5.31
N VAL A 13 5.30 8.04 -4.74
CA VAL A 13 5.65 6.65 -5.06
C VAL A 13 5.43 6.38 -6.55
N ARG A 14 4.29 6.79 -7.11
CA ARG A 14 4.00 6.65 -8.55
C ARG A 14 5.01 7.40 -9.43
N ALA A 15 5.50 8.55 -9.00
CA ALA A 15 6.53 9.29 -9.76
C ALA A 15 7.86 8.54 -9.78
N LEU A 16 8.30 8.00 -8.65
CA LEU A 16 9.54 7.21 -8.54
C LEU A 16 9.48 5.93 -9.36
N VAL A 17 8.36 5.19 -9.29
CA VAL A 17 8.16 3.99 -10.13
C VAL A 17 8.21 4.34 -11.62
N ARG A 18 7.62 5.48 -12.03
CA ARG A 18 7.70 5.93 -13.43
C ARG A 18 9.09 6.35 -13.87
N ALA A 19 9.95 6.74 -12.93
CA ALA A 19 11.34 7.08 -13.17
C ALA A 19 12.28 5.86 -13.12
N GLY A 20 11.78 4.66 -12.76
CA GLY A 20 12.59 3.46 -12.56
C GLY A 20 13.30 3.39 -11.21
N GLU A 21 12.96 4.30 -10.28
CA GLU A 21 13.59 4.44 -8.96
C GLU A 21 12.90 3.54 -7.92
N ASP A 22 12.88 2.23 -8.17
CA ASP A 22 12.11 1.26 -7.37
C ASP A 22 12.58 1.15 -5.92
N ARG A 23 13.88 1.32 -5.67
CA ARG A 23 14.41 1.31 -4.30
C ARG A 23 13.88 2.49 -3.50
N ALA A 24 13.97 3.70 -4.06
CA ALA A 24 13.46 4.90 -3.43
C ALA A 24 11.93 4.83 -3.24
N ALA A 25 11.21 4.24 -4.19
CA ALA A 25 9.78 4.00 -4.07
C ALA A 25 9.43 3.07 -2.89
N ARG A 26 10.19 1.98 -2.72
CA ARG A 26 10.00 1.01 -1.61
C ARG A 26 10.24 1.62 -0.25
N GLU A 27 11.26 2.47 -0.10
CA GLU A 27 11.59 3.14 1.16
C GLU A 27 10.48 4.08 1.66
N LEU A 28 9.58 4.51 0.77
CA LEU A 28 8.43 5.36 1.10
C LEU A 28 7.15 4.58 1.45
N LEU A 29 7.11 3.27 1.21
CA LEU A 29 5.92 2.48 1.47
C LEU A 29 5.72 2.28 2.98
N PRO A 30 4.49 2.41 3.50
CA PRO A 30 4.20 2.02 4.86
C PRO A 30 4.33 0.50 5.01
N ASP A 31 4.62 0.05 6.23
CA ASP A 31 4.66 -1.38 6.53
C ASP A 31 3.37 -2.07 6.14
N GLU A 32 3.51 -3.15 5.38
CA GLU A 32 2.39 -3.99 5.00
C GLU A 32 1.85 -4.69 6.25
N ARG A 33 0.55 -4.57 6.46
CA ARG A 33 -0.15 -5.25 7.56
C ARG A 33 -1.13 -6.24 6.94
N PRO A 34 -1.07 -7.53 7.33
CA PRO A 34 -2.08 -8.49 6.94
C PRO A 34 -3.47 -7.95 7.24
N TYR A 35 -4.34 -7.99 6.24
CA TYR A 35 -5.72 -7.58 6.45
C TYR A 35 -6.41 -8.61 7.35
N PRO A 36 -7.06 -8.19 8.45
CA PRO A 36 -7.71 -9.10 9.39
C PRO A 36 -9.04 -9.60 8.81
N ALA A 37 -8.97 -10.38 7.73
CA ALA A 37 -10.13 -11.03 7.14
C ALA A 37 -10.52 -12.26 7.98
N PRO A 38 -11.80 -12.43 8.31
CA PRO A 38 -12.29 -13.68 8.90
C PRO A 38 -12.08 -14.85 7.94
N GLU A 39 -11.73 -16.01 8.48
CA GLU A 39 -11.49 -17.23 7.71
C GLU A 39 -12.69 -17.63 6.83
N ALA A 40 -13.91 -17.42 7.34
CA ALA A 40 -15.15 -17.66 6.60
C ALA A 40 -15.33 -16.71 5.38
N ALA A 41 -14.74 -15.50 5.43
CA ALA A 41 -14.75 -14.58 4.30
C ALA A 41 -13.75 -15.02 3.21
N LEU A 42 -12.63 -15.62 3.61
CA LEU A 42 -11.59 -16.13 2.71
C LEU A 42 -11.92 -17.51 2.11
N ALA A 43 -12.84 -18.27 2.71
CA ALA A 43 -13.20 -19.62 2.29
C ALA A 43 -13.66 -19.75 0.82
N ARG A 44 -14.13 -18.66 0.20
CA ARG A 44 -14.57 -18.63 -1.22
C ARG A 44 -13.46 -18.26 -2.21
N LEU A 45 -12.29 -17.84 -1.69
CA LEU A 45 -11.11 -17.45 -2.47
C LEU A 45 -10.08 -18.59 -2.58
N ARG A 46 -10.39 -19.75 -1.99
CA ARG A 46 -9.57 -20.97 -2.01
C ARG A 46 -10.07 -21.93 -3.06
#